data_AF-A0A966TAK3-F1
#
_entry.id   AF-A0A966TAK3-F1
#
_cell.length_a   1.000
_cell.length_b   1.000
_cell.length_c   1.000
_cell.angle_alpha   90.00
_cell.angle_beta   90.00
_cell.angle_gamma   90.00
#
_symmetry.space_group_name_H-M   'P 1'
#
loop_
_entity.id
_entity.type
_entity.pdbx_description
1 polymer ?
#
loop_
_entity_poly.entity_id
_entity_poly.type
_entity_poly.pdbx_seq_one_letter_code
_entity_poly.pdbx_strand_id
1 'polypeptide(L)' 'MTERSRDVQTTYTETRIARRLAALSLEEKCRLLGGASTWRTHAIPRLGIPALKMSDGPNGVRGESLGANRTPGVNIP' A
#
# COMPACT_ATOMS: atom_id res chain seq x y z
N MET A 1 -25.31 -18.33 -5.18
CA MET A 1 -25.49 -17.07 -4.43
C MET A 1 -24.16 -16.36 -4.08
N THR A 2 -23.03 -16.74 -4.68
CA THR A 2 -21.68 -16.26 -4.33
C THR A 2 -21.02 -15.39 -5.40
N GLU A 3 -21.51 -15.41 -6.64
CA GLU A 3 -20.94 -14.64 -7.76
C GLU A 3 -21.41 -13.18 -7.75
N ARG A 4 -22.73 -12.94 -7.63
CA ARG A 4 -23.30 -11.58 -7.49
C ARG A 4 -22.68 -10.74 -6.37
N SER A 5 -22.26 -11.37 -5.27
CA SER A 5 -21.64 -10.67 -4.13
C SER A 5 -20.18 -10.30 -4.37
N ARG A 6 -19.45 -11.07 -5.18
CA ARG A 6 -18.08 -10.73 -5.61
C ARG A 6 -18.08 -9.59 -6.61
N ASP A 7 -19.01 -9.62 -7.56
CA ASP A 7 -19.11 -8.59 -8.60
C ASP A 7 -19.39 -7.21 -8.01
N VAL A 8 -20.33 -7.12 -7.06
CA VAL A 8 -20.66 -5.87 -6.35
C VAL A 8 -19.46 -5.31 -5.57
N GLN A 9 -18.66 -6.17 -4.93
CA GLN A 9 -17.50 -5.75 -4.15
C GLN A 9 -16.35 -5.24 -5.01
N THR A 10 -16.14 -5.87 -6.17
CA THR A 10 -15.18 -5.40 -7.17
C THR A 10 -15.59 -4.02 -7.67
N THR A 11 -16.85 -3.84 -8.08
CA THR A 11 -17.35 -2.53 -8.58
C THR A 11 -17.23 -1.43 -7.52
N TYR A 12 -17.58 -1.71 -6.25
CA TYR A 12 -17.41 -0.76 -5.15
C TYR A 12 -15.95 -0.33 -4.96
N THR A 13 -15.03 -1.29 -5.04
CA THR A 13 -13.60 -1.04 -4.88
C THR A 13 -13.04 -0.21 -6.02
N GLU A 14 -13.35 -0.56 -7.27
CA GLU A 14 -12.95 0.20 -8.46
C GLU A 14 -13.49 1.63 -8.43
N THR A 15 -14.75 1.81 -8.05
CA THR A 15 -15.37 3.13 -7.91
C THR A 15 -14.64 3.98 -6.86
N ARG A 16 -14.29 3.39 -5.72
CA ARG A 16 -13.55 4.06 -4.64
C ARG A 16 -12.13 4.44 -5.09
N ILE A 17 -11.46 3.57 -5.84
CA ILE A 17 -10.12 3.82 -6.40
C ILE A 17 -10.19 4.95 -7.42
N ALA A 18 -11.11 4.90 -8.38
CA ALA A 18 -11.28 5.92 -9.41
C ALA A 18 -11.52 7.31 -8.81
N ARG A 19 -12.37 7.42 -7.77
CA ARG A 19 -12.59 8.70 -7.06
C ARG A 19 -11.32 9.25 -6.42
N ARG A 20 -10.49 8.39 -5.82
CA ARG A 20 -9.22 8.82 -5.23
C ARG A 20 -8.20 9.21 -6.30
N LEU A 21 -8.12 8.45 -7.40
CA LEU A 21 -7.24 8.75 -8.53
C LEU A 21 -7.56 10.10 -9.19
N ALA A 22 -8.85 10.46 -9.28
CA ALA A 22 -9.29 11.74 -9.79
C ALA A 22 -8.91 12.93 -8.88
N ALA A 23 -8.80 12.70 -7.57
CA ALA A 23 -8.47 13.75 -6.60
C ALA A 23 -6.96 14.03 -6.46
N LEU A 24 -6.11 13.24 -7.13
CA LEU A 24 -4.65 13.39 -7.11
C LEU A 24 -4.17 14.41 -8.14
N SER A 25 -3.20 15.23 -7.76
CA SER A 25 -2.44 16.05 -8.71
C SER A 25 -1.53 15.18 -9.60
N LEU A 26 -1.06 15.72 -10.72
CA LEU A 26 -0.11 15.00 -11.58
C LEU A 26 1.18 14.64 -10.82
N GLU A 27 1.70 15.57 -10.02
CA GLU A 27 2.90 15.34 -9.22
C GLU A 27 2.67 14.24 -8.16
N GLU A 28 1.53 14.25 -7.49
CA GLU A 28 1.16 13.19 -6.52
C GLU A 28 1.08 11.83 -7.20
N LYS A 29 0.53 11.74 -8.42
CA LYS A 29 0.51 10.50 -9.22
C LYS A 29 1.92 10.03 -9.55
N CYS A 30 2.77 10.93 -10.05
CA CYS A 30 4.16 10.59 -10.38
C CYS A 30 4.92 10.10 -9.14
N ARG A 31 4.74 10.73 -7.97
CA ARG A 31 5.38 10.31 -6.72
C ARG A 31 4.95 8.91 -6.28
N LEU A 32 3.69 8.51 -6.48
CA LEU A 32 3.22 7.17 -6.13
C LEU A 32 3.86 6.04 -6.96
N LEU A 33 4.43 6.36 -8.12
CA LEU A 33 5.19 5.40 -8.94
C LEU A 33 6.60 5.16 -8.40
N GLY A 34 7.07 6.02 -7.48
CA GLY A 34 8.36 5.91 -6.82
C GLY A 34 8.26 5.51 -5.35
N GLY A 35 9.35 4.95 -4.83
CA GLY A 35 9.53 4.77 -3.39
C GLY A 35 9.96 6.08 -2.74
N ALA A 36 9.32 6.44 -1.61
CA ALA A 36 9.80 7.52 -0.75
C ALA A 36 11.06 7.13 0.02
N SER A 37 11.24 5.83 0.25
CA SER A 37 12.46 5.22 0.78
C SER A 37 12.58 3.80 0.23
N THR A 38 13.65 3.10 0.58
CA THR A 38 13.87 1.69 0.18
C THR A 38 12.70 0.76 0.53
N TRP A 39 11.89 1.09 1.55
CA TRP A 39 10.82 0.23 2.07
C TRP A 39 9.46 0.92 2.15
N ARG A 40 9.31 2.15 1.65
CA ARG A 40 8.07 2.92 1.84
C ARG A 40 7.63 3.70 0.61
N THR A 41 6.32 3.80 0.41
CA THR A 41 5.72 4.71 -0.58
C THR A 41 5.62 6.14 -0.04
N HIS A 42 5.33 7.10 -0.92
CA HIS A 42 4.98 8.46 -0.53
C HIS A 42 3.59 8.51 0.11
N ALA A 43 3.48 9.21 1.25
CA ALA A 43 2.20 9.57 1.85
C ALA A 43 1.57 10.77 1.13
N ILE A 44 0.23 10.83 1.12
CA ILE A 44 -0.54 11.99 0.65
C ILE A 44 -1.56 12.37 1.74
N PRO A 45 -1.13 13.12 2.78
CA PRO A 45 -1.95 13.41 3.95
C PRO A 45 -3.26 14.14 3.64
N ARG A 46 -3.25 15.03 2.64
CA ARG A 46 -4.43 15.78 2.17
C ARG A 46 -5.59 14.86 1.75
N LEU A 47 -5.28 13.70 1.19
CA LEU A 47 -6.26 12.70 0.76
C LEU A 47 -6.40 11.54 1.76
N GLY A 48 -5.74 11.63 2.92
CA GLY A 48 -5.70 10.56 3.92
C GLY A 48 -5.04 9.28 3.43
N ILE A 49 -4.09 9.36 2.48
CA ILE A 49 -3.35 8.21 1.97
C ILE A 49 -2.05 8.08 2.80
N PRO A 50 -1.89 7.01 3.61
CA PRO A 50 -0.68 6.81 4.40
C PRO A 50 0.48 6.31 3.54
N ALA A 51 1.70 6.46 4.05
CA ALA A 51 2.85 5.74 3.51
C ALA A 51 2.71 4.24 3.81
N LEU A 52 2.80 3.42 2.77
CA LEU A 52 2.78 1.97 2.90
C LEU A 52 4.19 1.48 3.19
N LYS A 53 4.36 0.66 4.23
CA LYS A 53 5.61 -0.05 4.52
C LYS A 53 5.59 -1.38 3.81
N MET A 54 6.66 -1.66 3.08
CA MET A 54 6.93 -2.93 2.42
C MET A 54 8.02 -3.66 3.21
N SER A 55 8.00 -4.98 3.16
CA SER A 55 9.09 -5.81 3.66
C SER A 55 9.18 -7.03 2.79
N ASP A 56 10.41 -7.47 2.52
CA ASP A 56 10.65 -8.78 1.92
C ASP A 56 10.22 -9.91 2.87
N GLY A 57 9.86 -11.02 2.24
CA GLY A 57 9.48 -12.30 2.80
C GLY A 57 9.08 -13.26 1.67
N PRO A 58 9.63 -14.48 1.68
CA PRO A 58 8.71 -15.62 1.61
C PRO A 58 8.68 -16.44 2.90
N ASN A 59 9.76 -16.41 3.69
CA ASN A 59 9.93 -17.23 4.90
C ASN A 59 10.20 -16.37 6.16
N GLY A 60 9.47 -15.27 6.32
CA GLY A 60 9.60 -14.34 7.45
C GLY A 60 9.59 -12.88 7.01
N VAL A 61 9.43 -11.96 7.96
CA VAL A 61 9.37 -10.53 7.67
C VAL A 61 10.74 -9.90 7.96
N ARG A 62 11.44 -9.47 6.91
CA ARG A 62 12.80 -8.91 7.00
C ARG A 62 12.87 -7.58 7.76
N GLY A 63 11.87 -6.73 7.63
CA GLY A 63 11.84 -5.37 8.18
C GLY A 63 12.59 -4.34 7.31
N GLU A 64 12.65 -3.09 7.79
CA GLU A 64 13.28 -1.97 7.06
C GLU A 64 14.74 -1.72 7.46
N SER A 65 15.13 -2.04 8.71
CA SER A 65 16.50 -1.83 9.20
C SER A 65 17.50 -2.83 8.63
N LEU A 66 18.74 -2.37 8.43
CA LEU A 66 19.90 -3.19 8.10
C LEU A 66 20.73 -3.42 9.38
N GLY A 67 21.26 -4.63 9.58
CA GLY A 67 22.11 -4.96 10.74
C GLY A 67 21.34 -5.50 11.96
N ALA A 68 21.90 -5.33 13.17
CA ALA A 68 21.39 -5.96 14.40
C ALA A 68 20.10 -5.31 14.97
N ASN A 69 19.77 -4.07 14.57
CA ASN A 69 18.61 -3.33 15.10
C ASN A 69 17.36 -3.49 14.21
N ARG A 70 16.98 -4.74 13.90
CA ARG A 70 15.81 -5.03 13.05
C ARG A 70 14.52 -4.87 13.83
N THR A 71 13.51 -4.26 13.22
CA THR A 71 12.14 -4.38 13.71
C THR A 71 11.77 -5.87 13.70
N PRO A 72 11.45 -6.49 14.84
CA PRO A 72 11.08 -7.90 14.88
C PRO A 72 9.85 -8.13 14.00
N GLY A 73 9.99 -9.05 13.05
CA GLY A 73 8.90 -9.50 12.20
C GLY A 73 8.51 -10.92 12.59
N VAL A 74 7.23 -11.16 12.87
CA VAL A 74 6.71 -12.48 13.24
C VAL A 74 5.84 -13.02 12.10
N ASN A 75 6.08 -14.27 11.70
CA ASN A 75 5.18 -15.01 10.83
C ASN A 75 4.28 -15.85 11.75
N ILE A 76 2.99 -15.50 11.83
CA ILE A 76 2.01 -16.25 12.62
C ILE A 76 1.28 -17.19 11.64
N PRO A 77 1.24 -18.51 11.91
CA PRO A 77 0.56 -19.48 11.05
C PRO A 77 -0.96 -19.25 10.97
#